data_AF-A0A5B9PBS3-F1
#
_entry.id   AF-A0A5B9PBS3-F1
#
_cell.length_a   1.000
_cell.length_b   1.000
_cell.length_c   1.000
_cell.angle_alpha   90.00
_cell.angle_beta   90.00
_cell.angle_gamma   90.00
#
_symmetry.space_group_name_H-M   'P 1'
#
loop_
_entity.id
_entity.type
_entity.pdbx_description
1 polymer ?
#
loop_
_entity_poly.entity_id
_entity_poly.type
_entity_poly.pdbx_seq_one_letter_code
_entity_poly.pdbx_strand_id
1 'polypeptide(L)'
;MQLRTESLAAIFTSAIMVIGGAWVCAKPPLQTPALTNQANANQQEQVQSEPERVDDTQLYMDAKLANSQKVLAGLVTEDFVKIRDSARQLKKIAEAAHWPRSVDEVYQHYSVSFRRQCDKLAEHAEREDLQAAHYTYLHMSTTCIDCHGYVRSRFRIEKPAKGGPVKLIPTQWDGPTRRKHGPQPDDDDLDG
;
A
#
# COMPACT_ATOMS: atom_id res chain seq x y z
N MET A 1 -12.06 -45.92 30.61
CA MET A 1 -11.02 -46.78 31.22
C MET A 1 -10.19 -47.37 30.08
N GLN A 2 -8.87 -47.21 30.19
CA GLN A 2 -7.76 -47.61 29.29
C GLN A 2 -7.19 -46.56 28.32
N LEU A 3 -6.09 -45.97 28.83
CA LEU A 3 -5.03 -45.22 28.18
C LEU A 3 -4.08 -46.14 27.40
N ARG A 4 -3.46 -45.63 26.33
CA ARG A 4 -2.15 -46.03 25.75
C ARG A 4 -1.84 -45.10 24.57
N THR A 5 -0.66 -44.55 24.28
CA THR A 5 0.68 -44.35 24.89
C THR A 5 1.47 -43.57 23.82
N GLU A 6 2.28 -42.60 24.22
CA GLU A 6 3.13 -41.77 23.34
C GLU A 6 4.37 -42.51 22.79
N SER A 7 4.99 -41.99 21.71
CA SER A 7 6.42 -42.11 21.28
C SER A 7 6.51 -42.10 19.74
N LEU A 8 7.46 -41.49 19.01
CA LEU A 8 8.78 -40.93 19.28
C LEU A 8 9.15 -39.96 18.13
N ALA A 9 9.90 -38.91 18.47
CA ALA A 9 10.56 -38.02 17.53
C ALA A 9 11.68 -38.72 16.76
N ALA A 10 11.83 -38.43 15.47
CA ALA A 10 13.01 -38.79 14.68
C ALA A 10 13.62 -37.52 14.06
N ILE A 11 14.70 -37.07 14.69
CA ILE A 11 15.59 -36.00 14.23
C ILE A 11 16.54 -36.62 13.20
N PHE A 12 16.54 -36.13 11.96
CA PHE A 12 17.61 -36.40 10.99
C PHE A 12 18.43 -35.13 10.78
N THR A 13 19.48 -35.00 11.58
CA THR A 13 20.63 -34.14 11.30
C THR A 13 21.51 -34.84 10.27
N SER A 14 21.69 -34.25 9.09
CA SER A 14 22.81 -34.57 8.22
C SER A 14 23.49 -33.28 7.79
N ALA A 15 24.77 -33.21 8.12
CA ALA A 15 25.66 -32.11 7.86
C ALA A 15 26.75 -32.58 6.90
N ILE A 16 27.32 -31.59 6.19
CA ILE A 16 28.66 -31.56 5.57
C ILE A 16 28.79 -32.22 4.20
N MET A 17 29.03 -31.36 3.18
CA MET A 17 30.23 -31.53 2.36
C MET A 17 30.75 -30.18 1.85
N VAL A 18 31.96 -29.85 2.29
CA VAL A 18 32.79 -28.71 1.88
C VAL A 18 33.69 -29.16 0.74
N ILE A 19 33.66 -28.45 -0.40
CA ILE A 19 34.71 -28.38 -1.44
C ILE A 19 34.49 -27.00 -2.09
N GLY A 20 35.41 -26.04 -2.20
CA GLY A 20 36.87 -26.02 -2.28
C GLY A 20 37.23 -25.15 -3.50
N GLY A 21 38.13 -24.18 -3.37
CA GLY A 21 38.69 -23.45 -4.52
C GLY A 21 39.00 -21.98 -4.31
N ALA A 22 40.05 -21.66 -3.56
CA ALA A 22 40.68 -20.34 -3.56
C ALA A 22 41.65 -20.23 -4.75
N TRP A 23 41.42 -19.27 -5.65
CA TRP A 23 42.42 -18.81 -6.62
C TRP A 23 42.90 -17.43 -6.21
N VAL A 24 44.05 -17.40 -5.52
CA VAL A 24 44.82 -16.19 -5.23
C VAL A 24 45.94 -16.11 -6.26
N CYS A 25 45.79 -15.26 -7.27
CA CYS A 25 46.88 -14.89 -8.16
C CYS A 25 47.54 -13.61 -7.64
N ALA A 26 48.71 -13.76 -7.03
CA ALA A 26 49.59 -12.67 -6.62
C ALA A 26 50.23 -11.99 -7.84
N LYS A 27 50.31 -10.64 -7.83
CA LYS A 27 51.04 -9.83 -8.81
C LYS A 27 52.13 -9.02 -8.08
N PRO A 28 53.39 -9.01 -8.57
CA PRO A 28 54.52 -8.47 -7.82
C PRO A 28 54.54 -6.92 -7.78
N PRO A 29 55.20 -6.31 -6.76
CA PRO A 29 55.28 -4.86 -6.62
C PRO A 29 56.54 -4.31 -7.28
N LEU A 30 56.42 -3.23 -8.05
CA LEU A 30 57.56 -2.43 -8.50
C LEU A 30 57.20 -0.93 -8.46
N GLN A 31 57.77 -0.30 -7.43
CA GLN A 31 58.29 1.06 -7.24
C GLN A 31 57.66 2.29 -7.92
N THR A 32 57.45 3.29 -7.05
CA THR A 32 57.17 4.70 -7.29
C THR A 32 58.36 5.47 -7.89
N PRO A 33 58.06 6.58 -8.57
CA PRO A 33 58.69 7.83 -8.17
C PRO A 33 57.64 8.89 -7.79
N ALA A 34 57.89 9.53 -6.66
CA ALA A 34 57.14 10.68 -6.16
C ALA A 34 57.50 11.93 -6.98
N LEU A 35 56.51 12.64 -7.53
CA LEU A 35 56.53 14.09 -7.71
C LEU A 35 55.08 14.62 -7.74
N THR A 36 54.66 15.09 -6.57
CA THR A 36 53.89 16.32 -6.30
C THR A 36 52.95 16.85 -7.40
N ASN A 37 51.64 16.69 -7.21
CA ASN A 37 50.72 17.83 -7.31
C ASN A 37 49.47 17.58 -6.46
N GLN A 38 49.46 18.14 -5.25
CA GLN A 38 48.27 18.23 -4.41
C GLN A 38 47.40 19.38 -4.92
N ALA A 39 46.40 19.05 -5.74
CA ALA A 39 45.25 19.92 -6.02
C ALA A 39 44.12 19.09 -6.65
N ASN A 40 43.40 18.34 -5.82
CA ASN A 40 41.95 18.12 -5.92
C ASN A 40 41.55 17.11 -4.84
N ALA A 41 41.67 17.53 -3.58
CA ALA A 41 40.90 16.90 -2.52
C ALA A 41 39.48 17.46 -2.63
N ASN A 42 38.50 16.55 -2.59
CA ASN A 42 37.06 16.80 -2.47
C ASN A 42 36.25 16.74 -3.78
N GLN A 43 36.00 15.51 -4.26
CA GLN A 43 34.75 15.12 -4.94
C GLN A 43 34.68 13.59 -5.08
N GLN A 44 34.71 12.89 -3.94
CA GLN A 44 34.04 11.60 -3.82
C GLN A 44 32.82 11.85 -2.95
N GLU A 45 31.81 12.42 -3.58
CA GLU A 45 30.46 12.47 -3.06
C GLU A 45 29.96 11.04 -2.96
N GLN A 46 30.07 10.48 -1.75
CA GLN A 46 29.38 9.26 -1.39
C GLN A 46 27.88 9.55 -1.48
N VAL A 47 27.30 9.24 -2.63
CA VAL A 47 25.85 9.04 -2.76
C VAL A 47 25.53 7.77 -1.97
N GLN A 48 25.38 7.94 -0.66
CA GLN A 48 24.65 6.99 0.17
C GLN A 48 23.24 6.97 -0.38
N SER A 49 22.85 5.87 -1.03
CA SER A 49 21.49 5.67 -1.48
C SER A 49 20.58 5.64 -0.25
N GLU A 50 19.89 6.75 -0.01
CA GLU A 50 18.77 6.84 0.90
C GLU A 50 17.79 5.69 0.59
N PRO A 51 17.31 4.92 1.58
CA PRO A 51 16.35 3.86 1.33
C PRO A 51 15.16 4.47 0.59
N GLU A 52 14.82 3.89 -0.56
CA GLU A 52 13.67 4.27 -1.38
C GLU A 52 12.44 4.40 -0.47
N ARG A 53 12.00 5.65 -0.24
CA ARG A 53 10.87 5.93 0.66
C ARG A 53 9.61 5.39 -0.02
N VAL A 54 9.13 4.25 0.47
CA VAL A 54 7.86 3.65 0.06
C VAL A 54 6.75 4.70 0.26
N ASP A 55 5.94 4.91 -0.78
CA ASP A 55 4.76 5.77 -0.68
C ASP A 55 3.79 5.16 0.35
N ASP A 56 3.67 5.80 1.52
CA ASP A 56 2.83 5.36 2.64
C ASP A 56 1.38 5.09 2.18
N THR A 57 0.90 5.83 1.18
CA THR A 57 -0.42 5.65 0.56
C THR A 57 -0.56 4.30 -0.13
N GLN A 58 0.36 3.99 -1.05
CA GLN A 58 0.35 2.71 -1.78
C GLN A 58 0.43 1.54 -0.79
N LEU A 59 1.26 1.66 0.25
CA LEU A 59 1.39 0.65 1.30
C LEU A 59 0.04 0.37 2.01
N TYR A 60 -0.72 1.41 2.37
CA TYR A 60 -2.04 1.24 2.98
C TYR A 60 -3.05 0.60 2.02
N MET A 61 -3.01 0.97 0.73
CA MET A 61 -3.95 0.43 -0.26
C MET A 61 -3.64 -1.03 -0.58
N ASP A 62 -2.37 -1.41 -0.67
CA ASP A 62 -1.95 -2.80 -0.84
C ASP A 62 -2.38 -3.64 0.37
N ALA A 63 -2.22 -3.11 1.59
CA ALA A 63 -2.69 -3.76 2.80
C ALA A 63 -4.22 -3.93 2.84
N LYS A 64 -4.99 -2.95 2.33
CA LYS A 64 -6.45 -3.07 2.17
C LYS A 64 -6.81 -4.17 1.18
N LEU A 65 -6.18 -4.19 0.01
CA LEU A 65 -6.44 -5.22 -1.00
C LEU A 65 -6.14 -6.63 -0.45
N ALA A 66 -4.98 -6.80 0.18
CA ALA A 66 -4.56 -8.09 0.74
C ALA A 66 -5.54 -8.61 1.81
N ASN A 67 -6.04 -7.76 2.71
CA ASN A 67 -7.01 -8.21 3.72
C ASN A 67 -8.40 -8.43 3.13
N SER A 68 -8.83 -7.68 2.10
CA SER A 68 -10.08 -7.96 1.39
C SER A 68 -10.05 -9.34 0.72
N GLN A 69 -8.93 -9.69 0.08
CA GLN A 69 -8.72 -11.01 -0.51
C GLN A 69 -8.75 -12.12 0.55
N LYS A 70 -8.21 -11.88 1.75
CA LYS A 70 -8.31 -12.83 2.87
C LYS A 70 -9.73 -13.01 3.38
N VAL A 71 -10.55 -11.96 3.40
CA VAL A 71 -11.98 -12.10 3.71
C VAL A 71 -12.66 -13.00 2.68
N LEU A 72 -12.43 -12.76 1.38
CA LEU A 72 -12.97 -13.62 0.32
C LEU A 72 -12.50 -15.07 0.46
N ALA A 73 -11.21 -15.27 0.73
CA ALA A 73 -10.65 -16.60 0.99
C ALA A 73 -11.37 -17.27 2.17
N GLY A 74 -11.65 -16.53 3.24
CA GLY A 74 -12.41 -17.04 4.38
C GLY A 74 -13.85 -17.41 4.02
N LEU A 75 -14.53 -16.59 3.21
CA LEU A 75 -15.89 -16.87 2.74
C LEU A 75 -15.96 -18.16 1.91
N VAL A 76 -15.04 -18.35 0.96
CA VAL A 76 -15.07 -19.54 0.08
C VAL A 76 -14.64 -20.83 0.78
N THR A 77 -13.94 -20.73 1.92
CA THR A 77 -13.52 -21.89 2.73
C THR A 77 -14.30 -22.03 4.05
N GLU A 78 -15.34 -21.23 4.27
CA GLU A 78 -16.10 -21.16 5.53
C GLU A 78 -15.23 -20.96 6.79
N ASP A 79 -14.11 -20.22 6.65
CA ASP A 79 -13.21 -19.91 7.75
C ASP A 79 -13.62 -18.60 8.44
N PHE A 80 -14.53 -18.70 9.40
CA PHE A 80 -15.07 -17.57 10.15
C PHE A 80 -14.00 -16.80 10.93
N VAL A 81 -12.96 -17.48 11.43
CA VAL A 81 -11.85 -16.82 12.12
C VAL A 81 -11.09 -15.92 11.15
N LYS A 82 -10.77 -16.43 9.95
CA LYS A 82 -10.10 -15.66 8.90
C LYS A 82 -10.95 -14.48 8.43
N ILE A 83 -12.26 -14.65 8.26
CA ILE A 83 -13.19 -13.55 7.91
C ILE A 83 -13.12 -12.46 8.98
N ARG A 84 -13.34 -12.83 10.24
CA ARG A 84 -13.38 -11.90 11.38
C ARG A 84 -12.06 -11.13 11.52
N ASP A 85 -10.94 -11.84 11.54
CA ASP A 85 -9.64 -11.22 11.83
C ASP A 85 -9.20 -10.32 10.66
N SER A 86 -9.47 -10.73 9.42
CA SER A 86 -9.19 -9.91 8.24
C SER A 86 -10.09 -8.67 8.18
N ALA A 87 -11.37 -8.79 8.54
CA ALA A 87 -12.30 -7.64 8.61
C ALA A 87 -11.88 -6.63 9.68
N ARG A 88 -11.49 -7.10 10.88
CA ARG A 88 -10.93 -6.25 11.93
C ARG A 88 -9.64 -5.55 11.49
N GLN A 89 -8.78 -6.26 10.75
CA GLN A 89 -7.56 -5.66 10.22
C GLN A 89 -7.85 -4.61 9.14
N LEU A 90 -8.83 -4.83 8.26
CA LEU A 90 -9.29 -3.83 7.29
C LEU A 90 -9.74 -2.54 7.96
N LYS A 91 -10.53 -2.66 9.03
CA LYS A 91 -10.97 -1.50 9.81
C LYS A 91 -9.80 -0.73 10.40
N LYS A 92 -8.86 -1.41 11.05
CA LYS A 92 -7.65 -0.78 11.61
C LYS A 92 -6.85 -0.05 10.55
N ILE A 93 -6.66 -0.64 9.36
CA ILE A 93 -5.97 0.01 8.25
C ILE A 93 -6.75 1.25 7.78
N ALA A 94 -8.08 1.19 7.73
CA ALA A 94 -8.91 2.34 7.35
C ALA A 94 -8.91 3.48 8.37
N GLU A 95 -8.66 3.19 9.65
CA GLU A 95 -8.50 4.19 10.70
C GLU A 95 -7.09 4.77 10.73
N ALA A 96 -6.08 3.94 10.47
CA ALA A 96 -4.67 4.32 10.47
C ALA A 96 -4.28 5.13 9.22
N ALA A 97 -4.89 4.84 8.07
CA ALA A 97 -4.67 5.56 6.82
C ALA A 97 -5.19 7.00 6.95
N HIS A 98 -4.36 7.88 7.52
CA HIS A 98 -4.52 9.32 7.44
C HIS A 98 -4.22 9.77 6.01
N TRP A 99 -5.20 9.55 5.12
CA TRP A 99 -5.27 10.32 3.90
C TRP A 99 -5.27 11.80 4.30
N PRO A 100 -4.47 12.68 3.68
CA PRO A 100 -4.47 14.11 4.00
C PRO A 100 -5.91 14.57 4.02
N ARG A 101 -6.41 14.94 5.21
CA ARG A 101 -7.85 15.08 5.52
C ARG A 101 -8.54 15.83 4.39
N SER A 102 -9.10 15.09 3.44
CA SER A 102 -9.96 15.71 2.45
C SER A 102 -11.16 16.18 3.26
N VAL A 103 -11.41 17.48 3.26
CA VAL A 103 -12.59 18.13 3.87
C VAL A 103 -13.87 17.76 3.09
N ASP A 104 -13.79 16.70 2.30
CA ASP A 104 -14.77 16.23 1.37
C ASP A 104 -15.72 15.27 2.08
N GLU A 105 -16.96 15.71 2.24
CA GLU A 105 -18.03 14.96 2.88
C GLU A 105 -18.31 13.62 2.20
N VAL A 106 -18.17 13.54 0.88
CA VAL A 106 -18.40 12.32 0.11
C VAL A 106 -17.33 11.28 0.41
N TYR A 107 -16.06 11.69 0.47
CA TYR A 107 -14.98 10.80 0.91
C TYR A 107 -15.22 10.31 2.35
N GLN A 108 -15.59 11.21 3.26
CA GLN A 108 -15.88 10.82 4.65
C GLN A 108 -17.04 9.82 4.74
N HIS A 109 -18.09 10.01 3.94
CA HIS A 109 -19.19 9.07 3.84
C HIS A 109 -18.72 7.68 3.42
N TYR A 110 -17.94 7.56 2.33
CA TYR A 110 -17.39 6.26 1.92
C TYR A 110 -16.49 5.65 3.00
N SER A 111 -15.66 6.46 3.66
CA SER A 111 -14.74 6.00 4.70
C SER A 111 -15.48 5.44 5.93
N VAL A 112 -16.52 6.14 6.38
CA VAL A 112 -17.41 5.69 7.47
C VAL A 112 -18.16 4.44 7.06
N SER A 113 -18.76 4.43 5.87
CA SER A 113 -19.49 3.28 5.34
C SER A 113 -18.60 2.05 5.27
N PHE A 114 -17.37 2.18 4.77
CA PHE A 114 -16.40 1.09 4.71
C PHE A 114 -16.09 0.52 6.10
N ARG A 115 -15.78 1.37 7.09
CA ARG A 115 -15.49 0.92 8.47
C ARG A 115 -16.69 0.20 9.10
N ARG A 116 -17.90 0.71 8.91
CA ARG A 116 -19.13 0.07 9.38
C ARG A 116 -19.34 -1.32 8.76
N GLN A 117 -18.98 -1.50 7.50
CA GLN A 117 -19.09 -2.80 6.82
C GLN A 117 -18.04 -3.79 7.32
N CYS A 118 -16.84 -3.32 7.65
CA CYS A 118 -15.83 -4.14 8.32
C CYS A 118 -16.32 -4.64 9.69
N ASP A 119 -16.99 -3.78 10.48
CA ASP A 119 -17.58 -4.17 11.77
C ASP A 119 -18.67 -5.23 11.58
N LYS A 120 -19.59 -5.03 10.64
CA LYS A 120 -20.64 -6.00 10.31
C LYS A 120 -20.07 -7.34 9.83
N LEU A 121 -19.03 -7.32 9.00
CA LEU A 121 -18.35 -8.55 8.55
C LEU A 121 -17.80 -9.34 9.74
N ALA A 122 -17.16 -8.67 10.69
CA ALA A 122 -16.65 -9.30 11.90
C ALA A 122 -17.79 -9.87 12.76
N GLU A 123 -18.88 -9.12 12.94
CA GLU A 123 -20.07 -9.56 13.69
C GLU A 123 -20.75 -10.78 13.05
N HIS A 124 -20.94 -10.77 11.72
CA HIS A 124 -21.52 -11.91 11.00
C HIS A 124 -20.64 -13.14 11.06
N ALA A 125 -19.31 -12.97 11.01
CA ALA A 125 -18.37 -14.07 11.18
C ALA A 125 -18.38 -14.62 12.61
N GLU A 126 -18.48 -13.77 13.63
CA GLU A 126 -18.62 -14.20 15.04
C GLU A 126 -19.90 -14.99 15.30
N ARG A 127 -20.95 -14.69 14.53
CA ARG A 127 -22.23 -15.41 14.56
C ARG A 127 -22.28 -16.63 13.63
N GLU A 128 -21.18 -16.94 12.94
CA GLU A 128 -21.09 -18.00 11.93
C GLU A 128 -22.15 -17.89 10.81
N ASP A 129 -22.56 -16.66 10.49
CA ASP A 129 -23.59 -16.34 9.50
C ASP A 129 -22.93 -16.08 8.14
N LEU A 130 -22.62 -17.15 7.41
CA LEU A 130 -21.90 -17.08 6.13
C LEU A 130 -22.65 -16.24 5.08
N GLN A 131 -23.97 -16.35 5.04
CA GLN A 131 -24.78 -15.63 4.04
C GLN A 131 -24.75 -14.12 4.34
N ALA A 132 -24.97 -13.71 5.58
CA ALA A 132 -24.87 -12.30 5.94
C ALA A 132 -23.45 -11.75 5.77
N ALA A 133 -22.41 -12.54 6.08
CA ALA A 133 -21.02 -12.18 5.81
C ALA A 133 -20.76 -11.99 4.31
N HIS A 134 -21.26 -12.88 3.45
CA HIS A 134 -21.13 -12.77 2.00
C HIS A 134 -21.81 -11.50 1.46
N TYR A 135 -23.07 -11.24 1.82
CA TYR A 135 -23.77 -10.02 1.37
C TYR A 135 -23.05 -8.75 1.84
N THR A 136 -22.53 -8.75 3.07
CA THR A 136 -21.77 -7.61 3.60
C THR A 136 -20.44 -7.42 2.86
N TYR A 137 -19.76 -8.51 2.49
CA TYR A 137 -18.53 -8.45 1.69
C TYR A 137 -18.77 -7.86 0.29
N LEU A 138 -19.87 -8.22 -0.36
CA LEU A 138 -20.24 -7.63 -1.65
C LEU A 138 -20.46 -6.12 -1.53
N HIS A 139 -21.22 -5.69 -0.52
CA HIS A 139 -21.44 -4.26 -0.26
C HIS A 139 -20.12 -3.52 0.03
N MET A 140 -19.22 -4.15 0.80
CA MET A 140 -17.91 -3.58 1.13
C MET A 140 -17.07 -3.40 -0.12
N SER A 141 -17.11 -4.39 -1.02
CA SER A 141 -16.42 -4.36 -2.31
C SER A 141 -16.96 -3.23 -3.20
N THR A 142 -18.29 -3.04 -3.25
CA THR A 142 -18.91 -1.90 -3.95
C THR A 142 -18.42 -0.56 -3.39
N THR A 143 -18.34 -0.43 -2.06
CA THR A 143 -17.84 0.80 -1.42
C THR A 143 -16.39 1.12 -1.83
N CYS A 144 -15.53 0.10 -1.98
CA CYS A 144 -14.17 0.27 -2.49
C CYS A 144 -14.16 0.82 -3.92
N ILE A 145 -14.98 0.23 -4.80
CA ILE A 145 -15.08 0.63 -6.22
C ILE A 145 -15.60 2.06 -6.33
N ASP A 146 -16.67 2.39 -5.62
CA ASP A 146 -17.32 3.71 -5.66
C ASP A 146 -16.39 4.79 -5.12
N CYS A 147 -15.75 4.55 -3.98
CA CYS A 147 -14.78 5.48 -3.40
C CYS A 147 -13.62 5.73 -4.36
N HIS A 148 -13.08 4.69 -5.01
CA HIS A 148 -12.00 4.84 -5.98
C HIS A 148 -12.47 5.55 -7.26
N GLY A 149 -13.69 5.31 -7.72
CA GLY A 149 -14.30 6.06 -8.81
C GLY A 149 -14.41 7.55 -8.49
N TYR A 150 -14.91 7.86 -7.29
CA TYR A 150 -14.99 9.23 -6.78
C TYR A 150 -13.62 9.90 -6.73
N VAL A 151 -12.65 9.28 -6.03
CA VAL A 151 -11.33 9.88 -5.83
C VAL A 151 -10.60 10.10 -7.15
N ARG A 152 -10.67 9.13 -8.09
CA ARG A 152 -10.03 9.26 -9.41
C ARG A 152 -10.66 10.38 -10.26
N SER A 153 -11.96 10.61 -10.12
CA SER A 153 -12.66 11.67 -10.86
C SER A 153 -12.40 13.06 -10.28
N ARG A 154 -12.28 13.18 -8.95
CA ARG A 154 -12.19 14.45 -8.22
C ARG A 154 -10.76 14.87 -7.87
N PHE A 155 -9.81 13.95 -7.88
CA PHE A 155 -8.42 14.22 -7.56
C PHE A 155 -7.50 13.62 -8.62
N ARG A 156 -6.58 14.43 -9.15
CA ARG A 156 -5.41 13.99 -9.88
C ARG A 156 -4.28 13.76 -8.89
N ILE A 157 -3.65 12.60 -8.96
CA ILE A 157 -2.38 12.39 -8.28
C ILE A 157 -1.31 13.11 -9.11
N GLU A 158 -0.68 14.13 -8.54
CA GLU A 158 0.50 14.73 -9.16
C GLU A 158 1.58 13.66 -9.23
N LYS A 159 2.24 13.52 -10.39
CA LYS A 159 3.40 12.64 -10.49
C LYS A 159 4.44 13.19 -9.50
N PRO A 160 4.77 12.48 -8.41
CA PRO A 160 5.67 13.04 -7.43
C PRO A 160 7.01 13.30 -8.11
N ALA A 161 7.63 14.45 -7.82
CA ALA A 161 9.06 14.61 -8.05
C ALA A 161 9.77 13.43 -7.36
N LYS A 162 10.86 12.92 -7.94
CA LYS A 162 11.49 11.65 -7.50
C LYS A 162 11.69 11.65 -5.97
N GLY A 163 10.92 10.84 -5.23
CA GLY A 163 10.95 10.73 -3.76
C GLY A 163 10.07 11.73 -2.96
N GLY A 164 9.26 12.56 -3.61
CA GLY A 164 8.33 13.51 -2.97
C GLY A 164 7.00 12.87 -2.55
N PRO A 165 6.26 13.48 -1.61
CA PRO A 165 4.97 12.95 -1.16
C PRO A 165 3.94 12.96 -2.30
N VAL A 166 3.12 11.92 -2.37
CA VAL A 166 1.95 11.89 -3.26
C VAL A 166 1.02 13.04 -2.89
N LYS A 167 0.88 13.98 -3.81
CA LYS A 167 0.01 15.15 -3.66
C LYS A 167 -1.24 14.96 -4.52
N LEU A 168 -2.40 15.07 -3.89
CA LEU A 168 -3.66 15.18 -4.61
C LEU A 168 -3.89 16.62 -5.06
N ILE A 169 -4.14 16.80 -6.35
CA ILE A 169 -4.61 18.04 -6.96
C ILE A 169 -6.09 17.84 -7.30
N PRO A 170 -7.02 18.61 -6.71
CA PRO A 170 -8.42 18.59 -7.13
C PRO A 170 -8.56 18.82 -8.65
N THR A 171 -9.38 18.02 -9.33
CA THR A 171 -9.61 18.14 -10.79
C THR A 171 -10.54 19.30 -11.15
N GLN A 172 -11.43 19.68 -10.24
CA GLN A 172 -12.21 20.92 -10.31
C GLN A 172 -11.58 21.94 -9.37
N TRP A 173 -11.04 23.02 -9.93
CA TRP A 173 -10.52 24.15 -9.17
C TRP A 173 -11.54 25.29 -9.21
N ASP A 174 -12.29 25.51 -8.13
CA ASP A 174 -13.01 26.75 -7.84
C ASP A 174 -12.14 27.62 -6.91
N GLY A 175 -11.06 28.18 -7.47
CA GLY A 175 -10.18 29.07 -6.71
C GLY A 175 -10.93 30.17 -5.96
N PRO A 176 -10.36 30.74 -4.87
CA PRO A 176 -11.01 31.79 -4.10
C PRO A 176 -11.40 32.93 -5.05
N THR A 177 -12.69 33.23 -5.09
CA THR A 177 -13.34 34.12 -6.05
C THR A 177 -12.55 35.40 -6.28
N ARG A 178 -11.90 35.50 -7.44
CA ARG A 178 -11.65 36.80 -8.08
C ARG A 178 -12.46 36.80 -9.36
N ARG A 179 -13.69 37.34 -9.30
CA ARG A 179 -14.41 37.74 -10.51
C ARG A 179 -13.50 38.65 -11.33
N LYS A 180 -12.98 38.13 -12.44
CA LYS A 180 -12.51 38.89 -13.59
C LYS A 180 -12.79 38.07 -14.84
N HIS A 181 -14.07 37.94 -15.17
CA HIS A 181 -14.46 37.80 -16.56
C HIS A 181 -15.30 39.02 -16.88
N GLY A 182 -14.78 39.86 -17.78
CA GLY A 182 -15.62 40.75 -18.57
C GLY A 182 -16.53 39.92 -19.49
N PRO A 183 -17.41 40.56 -20.27
CA PRO A 183 -18.39 39.85 -21.09
C PRO A 183 -17.68 38.84 -22.00
N GLN A 184 -18.07 37.58 -21.90
CA GLN A 184 -17.65 36.53 -22.81
C GLN A 184 -18.36 36.80 -24.15
N PRO A 185 -17.66 36.81 -25.31
CA PRO A 185 -18.31 36.96 -26.60
C PRO A 185 -19.20 35.73 -26.84
N ASP A 186 -20.39 35.96 -27.37
CA ASP A 186 -21.40 34.94 -27.62
C ASP A 186 -20.89 33.95 -28.69
N ASP A 187 -20.99 32.65 -28.40
CA ASP A 187 -20.45 31.54 -29.19
C ASP A 187 -21.36 31.14 -30.38
N ASP A 188 -22.06 32.10 -31.00
CA ASP A 188 -23.12 31.82 -31.99
C ASP A 188 -22.64 31.77 -33.47
N ASP A 189 -21.34 31.88 -33.76
CA ASP A 189 -20.81 31.94 -35.14
C ASP A 189 -19.96 30.72 -35.58
N LEU A 190 -20.32 29.50 -35.18
CA LEU A 190 -19.75 28.27 -35.74
C LEU A 190 -20.82 27.30 -36.23
N ASP A 191 -21.65 27.77 -37.16
CA ASP A 191 -22.27 26.93 -38.20
C ASP A 191 -22.74 27.83 -39.37
N GLY A 192 -22.04 27.78 -40.51
CA GLY A 192 -22.52 28.32 -41.80
C GLY A 192 -21.59 29.28 -42.53
#